data_AF-E9EXU3-F1
#
_entry.id   AF-E9EXU3-F1
#
_cell.length_a   1.000
_cell.length_b   1.000
_cell.length_c   1.000
_cell.angle_alpha   90.00
_cell.angle_beta   90.00
_cell.angle_gamma   90.00
#
_symmetry.space_group_name_H-M   'P 1'
#
loop_
_entity.id
_entity.type
_entity.pdbx_description
1 polymer ?
#
loop_
_entity_poly.entity_id
_entity_poly.type
_entity_poly.pdbx_seq_one_letter_code
_entity_poly.pdbx_strand_id
1 'polypeptide(L)'
;MFPGGPNPTQVQFVPPGKAHNSPLPLVLIHDGGGTTFSYFVLGSLERDVWAVHNPNYFEGLPWEGGMDEMAKKYLDFIAGELVGPIMLGGWSLGGYLSLAMARAIAANPGAYPISVAGLLIIDSPYHIARSKITVPTSKPELAGIPPLVQKSFDNCDVMLQHWDLPWWDASDSDASTDVKFTVAGETFAVRKGEVLHKPVGSDGKWQTTTVKTYVKDAQTDISGPVAGGSPPPAVLLRCIKPAKPAPSHVSSGKSQDAAPPCLVDLFRDEKLLGWEARYPSFIKAVIDVDANHYNLFDRNNTVGVETVTAQLVQGLEVLDALHEERKKCVGGL
;
A
#
# COMPACT_ATOMS: atom_id res chain seq x y z
N MET A 1 13.46 -2.58 -15.44
CA MET A 1 12.52 -3.22 -16.39
C MET A 1 13.02 -2.99 -17.80
N PHE A 2 12.86 -3.98 -18.68
CA PHE A 2 13.12 -3.90 -20.12
C PHE A 2 12.16 -4.86 -20.83
N PRO A 3 11.87 -4.65 -22.14
CA PRO A 3 10.96 -5.53 -22.87
C PRO A 3 11.40 -7.00 -22.79
N GLY A 4 10.50 -7.90 -22.37
CA GLY A 4 10.81 -9.32 -22.19
C GLY A 4 11.66 -9.67 -20.96
N GLY A 5 11.93 -8.71 -20.06
CA GLY A 5 12.58 -8.98 -18.79
C GLY A 5 11.70 -9.78 -17.81
N PRO A 6 12.30 -10.37 -16.75
CA PRO A 6 11.56 -11.19 -15.80
C PRO A 6 10.51 -10.37 -15.05
N ASN A 7 9.37 -10.99 -14.76
CA ASN A 7 8.31 -10.42 -13.94
C ASN A 7 7.70 -11.52 -13.05
N PRO A 8 7.88 -11.47 -11.72
CA PRO A 8 8.56 -10.42 -10.95
C PRO A 8 10.07 -10.37 -11.22
N THR A 9 10.70 -9.23 -10.94
CA THR A 9 12.16 -9.10 -10.89
C THR A 9 12.61 -9.06 -9.43
N GLN A 10 13.58 -9.89 -9.03
CA GLN A 10 14.22 -9.73 -7.71
C GLN A 10 15.14 -8.50 -7.74
N VAL A 11 14.81 -7.48 -6.92
CA VAL A 11 15.49 -6.19 -6.89
C VAL A 11 16.49 -6.07 -5.74
N GLN A 12 16.30 -6.82 -4.65
CA GLN A 12 17.25 -6.92 -3.55
C GLN A 12 17.33 -8.37 -3.06
N PHE A 13 18.50 -8.73 -2.54
CA PHE A 13 18.77 -10.03 -1.95
C PHE A 13 18.95 -9.87 -0.44
N VAL A 14 18.54 -10.89 0.33
CA VAL A 14 18.83 -10.93 1.75
C VAL A 14 20.34 -10.78 2.01
N PRO A 15 20.76 -9.87 2.92
CA PRO A 15 22.17 -9.73 3.24
C PRO A 15 22.75 -11.03 3.81
N PRO A 16 24.02 -11.40 3.52
CA PRO A 16 24.62 -12.64 3.98
C PRO A 16 24.53 -12.86 5.51
N GLY A 17 24.62 -11.79 6.29
CA GLY A 17 24.51 -11.83 7.75
C GLY A 17 23.13 -12.25 8.29
N LYS A 18 22.08 -12.24 7.45
CA LYS A 18 20.72 -12.62 7.81
C LYS A 18 20.27 -13.92 7.15
N ALA A 19 21.08 -14.53 6.28
CA ALA A 19 20.70 -15.70 5.48
C ALA A 19 20.16 -16.88 6.31
N HIS A 20 20.75 -17.14 7.49
CA HIS A 20 20.36 -18.25 8.37
C HIS A 20 18.97 -18.09 9.00
N ASN A 21 18.50 -16.84 9.17
CA ASN A 21 17.18 -16.50 9.69
C ASN A 21 16.59 -15.39 8.81
N SER A 22 16.46 -15.71 7.52
CA SER A 22 16.00 -14.74 6.52
C SER A 22 14.59 -14.25 6.87
N PRO A 23 14.35 -12.93 6.90
CA PRO A 23 13.00 -12.39 6.98
C PRO A 23 12.16 -12.85 5.77
N LEU A 24 10.82 -12.80 5.89
CA LEU A 24 9.95 -13.16 4.76
C LEU A 24 10.29 -12.31 3.51
N PRO A 25 10.14 -12.83 2.29
CA PRO A 25 10.33 -12.00 1.11
C PRO A 25 9.25 -10.91 1.03
N LEU A 26 9.61 -9.74 0.51
CA LEU A 26 8.68 -8.65 0.19
C LEU A 26 8.46 -8.59 -1.32
N VAL A 27 7.20 -8.56 -1.75
CA VAL A 27 6.84 -8.29 -3.14
C VAL A 27 6.18 -6.91 -3.25
N LEU A 28 6.79 -6.02 -4.04
CA LEU A 28 6.34 -4.65 -4.28
C LEU A 28 5.69 -4.53 -5.67
N ILE A 29 4.44 -4.07 -5.69
CA ILE A 29 3.66 -3.89 -6.92
C ILE A 29 3.81 -2.45 -7.41
N HIS A 30 4.00 -2.25 -8.72
CA HIS A 30 4.17 -0.92 -9.33
C HIS A 30 3.04 0.07 -8.97
N ASP A 31 3.34 1.36 -9.05
CA ASP A 31 2.37 2.46 -8.91
C ASP A 31 1.60 2.73 -10.23
N GLY A 32 0.78 3.78 -10.27
CA GLY A 32 -0.01 4.13 -11.46
C GLY A 32 0.83 4.34 -12.74
N GLY A 33 2.12 4.65 -12.60
CA GLY A 33 3.04 4.80 -13.72
C GLY A 33 3.47 3.49 -14.39
N GLY A 34 3.14 2.33 -13.81
CA GLY A 34 3.42 1.01 -14.40
C GLY A 34 4.86 0.51 -14.22
N THR A 35 5.74 1.32 -13.64
CA THR A 35 7.17 1.01 -13.51
C THR A 35 7.55 0.60 -12.09
N THR A 36 8.66 -0.10 -11.95
CA THR A 36 9.23 -0.45 -10.64
C THR A 36 10.41 0.44 -10.24
N PHE A 37 10.65 1.55 -10.97
CA PHE A 37 11.82 2.40 -10.78
C PHE A 37 11.97 2.88 -9.33
N SER A 38 10.86 3.27 -8.69
CA SER A 38 10.78 3.69 -7.29
C SER A 38 11.38 2.69 -6.30
N TYR A 39 11.37 1.40 -6.63
CA TYR A 39 11.90 0.35 -5.75
C TYR A 39 13.40 0.09 -5.97
N PHE A 40 13.95 0.49 -7.11
CA PHE A 40 15.39 0.41 -7.39
C PHE A 40 16.20 1.55 -6.78
N VAL A 41 15.55 2.66 -6.41
CA VAL A 41 16.26 3.79 -5.76
C VAL A 41 16.43 3.57 -4.26
N LEU A 42 15.67 2.66 -3.66
CA LEU A 42 15.74 2.36 -2.23
C LEU A 42 17.09 1.76 -1.85
N GLY A 43 17.54 2.06 -0.64
CA GLY A 43 18.62 1.31 -0.01
C GLY A 43 18.18 -0.09 0.41
N SER A 44 19.05 -0.80 1.13
CA SER A 44 18.76 -2.15 1.64
C SER A 44 17.51 -2.17 2.51
N LEU A 45 16.53 -2.99 2.15
CA LEU A 45 15.38 -3.37 2.96
C LEU A 45 15.63 -4.64 3.77
N GLU A 46 16.88 -5.11 3.79
CA GLU A 46 17.36 -6.19 4.67
C GLU A 46 16.67 -7.55 4.48
N ARG A 47 16.08 -7.79 3.30
CA ARG A 47 15.41 -9.05 2.93
C ARG A 47 15.39 -9.21 1.41
N ASP A 48 14.91 -10.36 0.93
CA ASP A 48 14.60 -10.50 -0.48
C ASP A 48 13.45 -9.57 -0.87
N VAL A 49 13.66 -8.76 -1.90
CA VAL A 49 12.66 -7.85 -2.44
C VAL A 49 12.43 -8.17 -3.90
N TRP A 50 11.18 -8.40 -4.26
CA TRP A 50 10.72 -8.65 -5.62
C TRP A 50 9.85 -7.49 -6.06
N ALA A 51 9.92 -7.12 -7.33
CA ALA A 51 9.14 -6.03 -7.89
C ALA A 51 8.36 -6.50 -9.12
N VAL A 52 7.05 -6.22 -9.12
CA VAL A 52 6.15 -6.53 -10.24
C VAL A 52 5.89 -5.25 -11.03
N HIS A 53 6.31 -5.23 -12.29
CA HIS A 53 6.00 -4.13 -13.21
C HIS A 53 4.73 -4.44 -14.01
N ASN A 54 4.12 -3.41 -14.63
CA ASN A 54 2.98 -3.63 -15.51
C ASN A 54 3.43 -4.33 -16.80
N PRO A 55 3.05 -5.60 -17.06
CA PRO A 55 3.45 -6.31 -18.28
C PRO A 55 2.94 -5.63 -19.56
N ASN A 56 1.86 -4.83 -19.48
CA ASN A 56 1.32 -4.08 -20.61
C ASN A 56 1.98 -2.69 -20.79
N TYR A 57 3.03 -2.38 -20.03
CA TYR A 57 3.67 -1.05 -20.03
C TYR A 57 4.28 -0.68 -21.38
N PHE A 58 4.99 -1.60 -22.04
CA PHE A 58 5.72 -1.30 -23.26
C PHE A 58 4.80 -1.11 -24.46
N GLU A 59 3.68 -1.83 -24.48
CA GLU A 59 2.64 -1.74 -25.51
C GLU A 59 1.58 -0.69 -25.17
N GLY A 60 1.56 -0.18 -23.93
CA GLY A 60 0.58 0.79 -23.45
C GLY A 60 -0.86 0.26 -23.43
N LEU A 61 -1.04 -1.05 -23.39
CA LEU A 61 -2.34 -1.70 -23.49
C LEU A 61 -3.16 -1.53 -22.21
N PRO A 62 -4.49 -1.38 -22.31
CA PRO A 62 -5.37 -1.40 -21.15
C PRO A 62 -5.44 -2.80 -20.54
N TRP A 63 -6.08 -2.89 -19.37
CA TRP A 63 -6.48 -4.15 -18.76
C TRP A 63 -7.99 -4.31 -18.92
N GLU A 64 -8.44 -5.24 -19.76
CA GLU A 64 -9.87 -5.38 -20.10
C GLU A 64 -10.70 -5.80 -18.88
N GLY A 65 -10.21 -6.72 -18.06
CA GLY A 65 -10.78 -7.11 -16.77
C GLY A 65 -10.37 -6.21 -15.60
N GLY A 66 -9.71 -5.08 -15.89
CA GLY A 66 -9.36 -4.04 -14.92
C GLY A 66 -8.43 -4.51 -13.80
N MET A 67 -8.61 -3.92 -12.61
CA MET A 67 -7.78 -4.16 -11.43
C MET A 67 -7.80 -5.62 -10.96
N ASP A 68 -8.93 -6.32 -11.08
CA ASP A 68 -9.08 -7.69 -10.58
C ASP A 68 -8.36 -8.71 -11.48
N GLU A 69 -8.38 -8.49 -12.81
CA GLU A 69 -7.56 -9.26 -13.74
C GLU A 69 -6.08 -9.01 -13.48
N MET A 70 -5.69 -7.74 -13.33
CA MET A 70 -4.31 -7.35 -13.03
C MET A 70 -3.80 -8.04 -11.75
N ALA A 71 -4.59 -8.02 -10.68
CA ALA A 71 -4.23 -8.66 -9.42
C ALA A 71 -4.02 -10.18 -9.57
N LYS A 72 -4.91 -10.88 -10.27
CA LYS A 72 -4.77 -12.33 -10.53
C LYS A 72 -3.54 -12.63 -11.37
N LYS A 73 -3.30 -11.86 -12.42
CA LYS A 73 -2.13 -12.03 -13.28
C LYS A 73 -0.82 -11.86 -12.51
N TYR A 74 -0.78 -10.95 -11.55
CA TYR A 74 0.41 -10.75 -10.71
C TYR A 74 0.62 -11.88 -9.72
N LEU A 75 -0.46 -12.47 -9.19
CA LEU A 75 -0.37 -13.68 -8.39
C LEU A 75 0.21 -14.86 -9.18
N ASP A 76 -0.19 -15.03 -10.45
CA ASP A 76 0.38 -16.07 -11.32
C ASP A 76 1.89 -15.90 -11.51
N PHE A 77 2.35 -14.66 -11.71
CA PHE A 77 3.78 -14.36 -11.81
C PHE A 77 4.53 -14.71 -10.53
N ILE A 78 3.99 -14.32 -9.36
CA ILE A 78 4.64 -14.56 -8.07
C ILE A 78 4.65 -16.05 -7.73
N ALA A 79 3.57 -16.78 -8.03
CA ALA A 79 3.46 -18.22 -7.78
C ALA A 79 4.48 -19.04 -8.58
N GLY A 80 5.02 -18.50 -9.67
CA GLY A 80 6.12 -19.11 -10.42
C GLY A 80 7.49 -19.02 -9.75
N GLU A 81 7.67 -18.06 -8.83
CA GLU A 81 8.97 -17.72 -8.24
C GLU A 81 9.03 -17.98 -6.73
N LEU A 82 7.90 -17.87 -6.02
CA LEU A 82 7.85 -17.91 -4.56
C LEU A 82 6.84 -18.95 -4.05
N VAL A 83 7.14 -19.49 -2.87
CA VAL A 83 6.31 -20.44 -2.12
C VAL A 83 6.31 -20.03 -0.65
N GLY A 84 5.19 -20.22 0.04
CA GLY A 84 5.06 -19.95 1.48
C GLY A 84 4.61 -18.53 1.81
N PRO A 85 4.78 -18.10 3.08
CA PRO A 85 4.34 -16.78 3.53
C PRO A 85 5.22 -15.66 2.94
N ILE A 86 4.58 -14.62 2.41
CA ILE A 86 5.23 -13.44 1.84
C ILE A 86 4.63 -12.15 2.43
N MET A 87 5.37 -11.06 2.36
CA MET A 87 4.81 -9.71 2.52
C MET A 87 4.45 -9.16 1.14
N LEU A 88 3.28 -8.53 1.02
CA LEU A 88 2.90 -7.76 -0.17
C LEU A 88 2.94 -6.28 0.15
N GLY A 89 3.24 -5.44 -0.84
CA GLY A 89 3.15 -4.01 -0.66
C GLY A 89 3.22 -3.24 -1.96
N GLY A 90 3.08 -1.93 -1.87
CA GLY A 90 3.24 -1.07 -3.01
C GLY A 90 2.87 0.37 -2.70
N TRP A 91 3.40 1.25 -3.55
CA TRP A 91 3.09 2.67 -3.52
C TRP A 91 1.89 3.00 -4.41
N SER A 92 1.01 3.87 -3.90
CA SER A 92 -0.15 4.37 -4.65
C SER A 92 -1.06 3.20 -5.14
N LEU A 93 -1.24 3.04 -6.45
CA LEU A 93 -1.97 1.92 -7.06
C LEU A 93 -1.51 0.54 -6.51
N GLY A 94 -0.21 0.39 -6.26
CA GLY A 94 0.37 -0.87 -5.77
C GLY A 94 -0.17 -1.30 -4.41
N GLY A 95 -0.56 -0.35 -3.55
CA GLY A 95 -1.21 -0.65 -2.27
C GLY A 95 -2.59 -1.27 -2.46
N TYR A 96 -3.38 -0.77 -3.43
CA TYR A 96 -4.71 -1.31 -3.75
C TYR A 96 -4.60 -2.71 -4.35
N LEU A 97 -3.66 -2.90 -5.29
CA LEU A 97 -3.40 -4.21 -5.89
C LEU A 97 -2.94 -5.22 -4.84
N SER A 98 -2.06 -4.83 -3.91
CA SER A 98 -1.62 -5.71 -2.81
C SER A 98 -2.79 -6.20 -1.96
N LEU A 99 -3.74 -5.31 -1.63
CA LEU A 99 -4.95 -5.68 -0.90
C LEU A 99 -5.87 -6.60 -1.71
N ALA A 100 -6.03 -6.32 -3.01
CA ALA A 100 -6.83 -7.15 -3.92
C ALA A 100 -6.23 -8.54 -4.15
N MET A 101 -4.91 -8.63 -4.26
CA MET A 101 -4.17 -9.88 -4.35
C MET A 101 -4.33 -10.72 -3.07
N ALA A 102 -4.16 -10.10 -1.90
CA ALA A 102 -4.42 -10.77 -0.62
C ALA A 102 -5.86 -11.30 -0.54
N ARG A 103 -6.82 -10.53 -1.05
CA ARG A 103 -8.23 -10.91 -1.08
C ARG A 103 -8.51 -12.06 -2.05
N ALA A 104 -7.86 -12.08 -3.20
CA ALA A 104 -7.98 -13.16 -4.17
C ALA A 104 -7.41 -14.48 -3.64
N ILE A 105 -6.27 -14.44 -2.91
CA ILE A 105 -5.71 -15.61 -2.20
C ILE A 105 -6.70 -16.09 -1.13
N ALA A 106 -7.22 -15.19 -0.29
CA ALA A 106 -8.15 -15.56 0.78
C ALA A 106 -9.48 -16.16 0.27
N ALA A 107 -9.97 -15.71 -0.88
CA ALA A 107 -11.18 -16.25 -1.49
C ALA A 107 -10.98 -17.65 -2.10
N ASN A 108 -9.73 -18.03 -2.41
CA ASN A 108 -9.41 -19.29 -3.08
C ASN A 108 -8.27 -20.02 -2.33
N PRO A 109 -8.50 -20.52 -1.10
CA PRO A 109 -7.47 -21.22 -0.34
C PRO A 109 -6.86 -22.38 -1.15
N GLY A 110 -5.53 -22.43 -1.20
CA GLY A 110 -4.79 -23.47 -1.94
C GLY A 110 -4.65 -23.25 -3.45
N ALA A 111 -5.26 -22.20 -4.03
CA ALA A 111 -5.09 -21.88 -5.45
C ALA A 111 -3.68 -21.39 -5.80
N TYR A 112 -2.98 -20.79 -4.83
CA TYR A 112 -1.62 -20.32 -4.97
C TYR A 112 -0.72 -20.97 -3.91
N PRO A 113 0.57 -21.23 -4.21
CA PRO A 113 1.52 -21.79 -3.27
C PRO A 113 2.03 -20.77 -2.23
N ILE A 114 1.51 -19.54 -2.27
CA ILE A 114 1.87 -18.42 -1.39
C ILE A 114 0.73 -18.04 -0.45
N SER A 115 1.09 -17.46 0.69
CA SER A 115 0.14 -16.81 1.62
C SER A 115 0.63 -15.41 2.01
N VAL A 116 -0.28 -14.51 2.39
CA VAL A 116 0.08 -13.13 2.72
C VAL A 116 0.19 -12.95 4.23
N ALA A 117 1.42 -12.78 4.72
CA ALA A 117 1.70 -12.53 6.11
C ALA A 117 1.33 -11.09 6.51
N GLY A 118 1.60 -10.10 5.65
CA GLY A 118 1.35 -8.70 5.96
C GLY A 118 1.37 -7.79 4.74
N LEU A 119 0.85 -6.58 4.92
CA LEU A 119 0.72 -5.57 3.87
C LEU A 119 1.55 -4.32 4.21
N LEU A 120 2.47 -3.94 3.32
CA LEU A 120 3.17 -2.67 3.38
C LEU A 120 2.51 -1.67 2.42
N ILE A 121 1.66 -0.81 2.97
CA ILE A 121 0.91 0.18 2.20
C ILE A 121 1.71 1.48 2.18
N ILE A 122 2.15 1.91 1.00
CA ILE A 122 3.01 3.10 0.88
C ILE A 122 2.16 4.22 0.25
N ASP A 123 1.86 5.24 1.04
CA ASP A 123 1.08 6.42 0.70
C ASP A 123 -0.10 6.15 -0.24
N SER A 124 -0.92 5.15 0.08
CA SER A 124 -2.10 4.77 -0.71
C SER A 124 -3.37 5.14 0.07
N PRO A 125 -4.00 6.30 -0.20
CA PRO A 125 -5.21 6.73 0.49
C PRO A 125 -6.38 5.77 0.30
N TYR A 126 -7.39 5.82 1.16
CA TYR A 126 -8.60 5.02 0.95
C TYR A 126 -9.25 5.35 -0.39
N HIS A 127 -9.57 4.30 -1.15
CA HIS A 127 -10.09 4.41 -2.51
C HIS A 127 -11.55 3.95 -2.58
N ILE A 128 -12.36 4.76 -3.26
CA ILE A 128 -13.68 4.40 -3.79
C ILE A 128 -13.67 4.68 -5.28
N ALA A 129 -14.56 4.02 -6.04
CA ALA A 129 -14.73 4.31 -7.45
C ALA A 129 -14.82 5.82 -7.70
N ARG A 130 -13.95 6.36 -8.58
CA ARG A 130 -13.84 7.81 -8.76
C ARG A 130 -15.15 8.43 -9.27
N SER A 131 -16.00 7.65 -9.93
CA SER A 131 -17.36 8.07 -10.31
C SER A 131 -18.28 8.39 -9.12
N LYS A 132 -17.93 7.96 -7.90
CA LYS A 132 -18.67 8.25 -6.67
C LYS A 132 -18.14 9.49 -5.92
N ILE A 133 -17.04 10.07 -6.39
CA ILE A 133 -16.45 11.25 -5.76
C ILE A 133 -17.20 12.48 -6.26
N THR A 134 -17.88 13.16 -5.35
CA THR A 134 -18.72 14.34 -5.65
C THR A 134 -18.06 15.66 -5.31
N VAL A 135 -16.91 15.63 -4.62
CA VAL A 135 -16.15 16.83 -4.26
C VAL A 135 -15.18 17.23 -5.37
N PRO A 136 -14.95 18.53 -5.60
CA PRO A 136 -13.96 18.99 -6.57
C PRO A 136 -12.56 18.50 -6.22
N THR A 137 -11.79 18.12 -7.23
CA THR A 137 -10.37 17.74 -7.10
C THR A 137 -9.54 18.38 -8.19
N SER A 138 -8.24 18.53 -7.94
CA SER A 138 -7.27 19.03 -8.91
C SER A 138 -6.38 17.91 -9.44
N LYS A 139 -5.84 18.12 -10.65
CA LYS A 139 -4.70 17.32 -11.13
C LYS A 139 -3.42 17.76 -10.43
N PRO A 140 -2.52 16.84 -10.08
CA PRO A 140 -1.21 17.19 -9.52
C PRO A 140 -0.33 17.88 -10.58
N GLU A 141 0.56 18.76 -10.12
CA GLU A 141 1.63 19.31 -10.95
C GLU A 141 2.71 18.26 -11.15
N LEU A 142 2.72 17.63 -12.34
CA LEU A 142 3.71 16.64 -12.73
C LEU A 142 4.47 17.15 -13.97
N ALA A 143 5.80 17.23 -13.87
CA ALA A 143 6.66 17.70 -14.95
C ALA A 143 7.51 16.55 -15.50
N GLY A 144 7.74 16.55 -16.81
CA GLY A 144 8.69 15.63 -17.44
C GLY A 144 8.29 14.15 -17.43
N ILE A 145 6.99 13.84 -17.31
CA ILE A 145 6.49 12.46 -17.29
C ILE A 145 6.72 11.81 -18.67
N PRO A 146 7.43 10.66 -18.75
CA PRO A 146 7.62 9.95 -20.01
C PRO A 146 6.28 9.53 -20.65
N PRO A 147 6.15 9.48 -21.99
CA PRO A 147 4.88 9.16 -22.66
C PRO A 147 4.23 7.83 -22.23
N LEU A 148 5.03 6.77 -22.03
CA LEU A 148 4.52 5.48 -21.58
C LEU A 148 4.05 5.49 -20.11
N VAL A 149 4.67 6.31 -19.27
CA VAL A 149 4.22 6.53 -17.89
C VAL A 149 2.90 7.30 -17.90
N GLN A 150 2.78 8.35 -18.73
CA GLN A 150 1.53 9.09 -18.90
C GLN A 150 0.41 8.16 -19.40
N LYS A 151 0.69 7.31 -20.40
CA LYS A 151 -0.27 6.32 -20.90
C LYS A 151 -0.71 5.33 -19.81
N SER A 152 0.20 4.93 -18.94
CA SER A 152 -0.11 4.06 -17.79
C SER A 152 -1.01 4.77 -16.77
N PHE A 153 -0.77 6.06 -16.48
CA PHE A 153 -1.67 6.85 -15.66
C PHE A 153 -3.07 6.97 -16.28
N ASP A 154 -3.16 7.21 -17.60
CA ASP A 154 -4.45 7.29 -18.29
C ASP A 154 -5.22 5.96 -18.19
N ASN A 155 -4.55 4.83 -18.38
CA ASN A 155 -5.16 3.50 -18.24
C ASN A 155 -5.56 3.21 -16.78
N CYS A 156 -4.73 3.62 -15.80
CA CYS A 156 -5.03 3.55 -14.37
C CYS A 156 -6.28 4.35 -14.00
N ASP A 157 -6.38 5.57 -14.52
CA ASP A 157 -7.52 6.46 -14.31
C ASP A 157 -8.83 5.83 -14.81
N VAL A 158 -8.80 5.18 -15.98
CA VAL A 158 -9.95 4.44 -16.53
C VAL A 158 -10.35 3.29 -15.61
N MET A 159 -9.40 2.47 -15.15
CA MET A 159 -9.71 1.34 -14.26
C MET A 159 -10.31 1.79 -12.93
N LEU A 160 -9.74 2.83 -12.32
CA LEU A 160 -10.19 3.35 -11.03
C LEU A 160 -11.49 4.15 -11.11
N GLN A 161 -12.00 4.44 -12.30
CA GLN A 161 -13.24 5.20 -12.48
C GLN A 161 -14.44 4.49 -11.85
N HIS A 162 -14.51 3.16 -11.99
CA HIS A 162 -15.64 2.35 -11.55
C HIS A 162 -15.26 1.20 -10.62
N TRP A 163 -13.97 1.04 -10.32
CA TRP A 163 -13.49 0.01 -9.41
C TRP A 163 -13.51 0.49 -7.96
N ASP A 164 -14.05 -0.33 -7.05
CA ASP A 164 -13.97 -0.15 -5.60
C ASP A 164 -12.99 -1.17 -5.01
N LEU A 165 -12.44 -0.85 -3.82
CA LEU A 165 -11.63 -1.81 -3.07
C LEU A 165 -12.43 -3.09 -2.79
N PRO A 166 -11.79 -4.27 -2.85
CA PRO A 166 -12.51 -5.53 -2.71
C PRO A 166 -12.86 -5.78 -1.24
N TRP A 167 -14.12 -6.11 -0.98
CA TRP A 167 -14.66 -6.22 0.37
C TRP A 167 -14.11 -7.41 1.19
N TRP A 168 -13.87 -7.19 2.48
CA TRP A 168 -13.54 -8.24 3.47
C TRP A 168 -14.63 -8.29 4.55
N ASP A 169 -15.18 -9.48 4.79
CA ASP A 169 -16.05 -9.69 5.94
C ASP A 169 -15.19 -9.80 7.19
N ALA A 170 -14.83 -8.64 7.73
CA ALA A 170 -14.24 -8.52 9.06
C ALA A 170 -15.17 -9.21 10.05
N SER A 171 -14.92 -10.49 10.36
CA SER A 171 -15.44 -11.08 11.57
C SER A 171 -14.86 -10.24 12.71
N ASP A 172 -15.68 -9.92 13.71
CA ASP A 172 -15.24 -9.20 14.91
C ASP A 172 -14.05 -9.87 15.62
N SER A 173 -13.69 -11.10 15.23
CA SER A 173 -12.66 -11.95 15.82
C SER A 173 -11.22 -11.70 15.34
N ASP A 174 -10.93 -11.15 14.14
CA ASP A 174 -9.54 -11.18 13.61
C ASP A 174 -8.91 -9.84 13.18
N ALA A 175 -9.62 -8.91 12.53
CA ALA A 175 -9.12 -7.54 12.27
C ALA A 175 -9.33 -6.62 13.47
N SER A 176 -10.31 -6.97 14.31
CA SER A 176 -10.82 -6.15 15.42
C SER A 176 -10.13 -6.44 16.75
N THR A 177 -9.20 -7.41 16.79
CA THR A 177 -8.53 -7.83 18.02
C THR A 177 -7.38 -6.93 18.41
N ASP A 178 -7.26 -6.75 19.72
CA ASP A 178 -6.11 -6.16 20.37
C ASP A 178 -4.87 -6.99 20.00
N VAL A 179 -3.84 -6.35 19.47
CA VAL A 179 -2.59 -7.00 19.14
C VAL A 179 -1.49 -6.51 20.07
N LYS A 180 -0.66 -7.43 20.54
CA LYS A 180 0.52 -7.12 21.33
C LYS A 180 1.75 -7.59 20.57
N PHE A 181 2.71 -6.71 20.32
CA PHE A 181 3.93 -7.05 19.60
C PHE A 181 5.11 -6.19 20.08
N THR A 182 6.33 -6.65 19.82
CA THR A 182 7.57 -5.99 20.23
C THR A 182 8.29 -5.45 19.00
N VAL A 183 8.61 -4.16 18.98
CA VAL A 183 9.43 -3.53 17.94
C VAL A 183 10.47 -2.63 18.61
N ALA A 184 11.71 -2.65 18.11
CA ALA A 184 12.83 -1.91 18.68
C ALA A 184 13.06 -2.13 20.20
N GLY A 185 12.77 -3.34 20.70
CA GLY A 185 12.93 -3.71 22.11
C GLY A 185 11.81 -3.22 23.05
N GLU A 186 10.82 -2.49 22.54
CA GLU A 186 9.66 -2.02 23.28
C GLU A 186 8.41 -2.81 22.88
N THR A 187 7.57 -3.12 23.86
CA THR A 187 6.34 -3.90 23.64
C THR A 187 5.12 -2.99 23.69
N PHE A 188 4.33 -3.03 22.62
CA PHE A 188 3.12 -2.23 22.48
C PHE A 188 1.89 -3.13 22.49
N ALA A 189 0.81 -2.62 23.05
CA ALA A 189 -0.53 -3.18 22.89
C ALA A 189 -1.36 -2.17 22.08
N VAL A 190 -1.77 -2.57 20.88
CA VAL A 190 -2.59 -1.76 19.98
C VAL A 190 -4.01 -2.30 20.05
N ARG A 191 -4.92 -1.55 20.67
CA ARG A 191 -6.30 -1.98 20.88
C ARG A 191 -7.19 -1.65 19.69
N LYS A 192 -8.41 -2.18 19.68
CA LYS A 192 -9.45 -1.72 18.74
C LYS A 192 -9.61 -0.19 18.80
N GLY A 193 -9.53 0.45 17.63
CA GLY A 193 -9.59 1.91 17.53
C GLY A 193 -8.26 2.62 17.82
N GLU A 194 -7.16 1.88 17.92
CA GLU A 194 -5.81 2.43 18.06
C GLU A 194 -4.88 1.96 16.93
N VAL A 195 -3.82 2.71 16.70
CA VAL A 195 -2.68 2.32 15.86
C VAL A 195 -1.37 2.71 16.54
N LEU A 196 -0.31 1.97 16.25
CA LEU A 196 1.05 2.38 16.59
C LEU A 196 1.52 3.45 15.60
N HIS A 197 1.80 4.66 16.07
CA HIS A 197 2.15 5.82 15.25
C HIS A 197 3.59 6.26 15.49
N LYS A 198 4.29 6.55 14.39
CA LYS A 198 5.62 7.19 14.40
C LYS A 198 5.57 8.50 13.61
N PRO A 199 5.43 9.66 14.28
CA PRO A 199 5.44 10.95 13.60
C PRO A 199 6.82 11.34 13.05
N VAL A 200 6.84 12.23 12.06
CA VAL A 200 8.07 12.92 11.63
C VAL A 200 8.65 13.71 12.81
N GLY A 201 9.97 13.61 13.01
CA GLY A 201 10.69 14.46 13.97
C GLY A 201 10.58 14.06 15.45
N SER A 202 9.96 12.93 15.80
CA SER A 202 9.83 12.48 17.21
C SER A 202 11.06 11.79 17.80
N ASP A 203 12.26 12.09 17.30
CA ASP A 203 13.49 11.34 17.59
C ASP A 203 13.36 9.82 17.38
N GLY A 204 12.42 9.41 16.52
CA GLY A 204 12.15 8.02 16.23
C GLY A 204 11.31 7.26 17.27
N LYS A 205 10.64 7.94 18.21
CA LYS A 205 9.78 7.28 19.20
C LYS A 205 8.44 6.86 18.62
N TRP A 206 8.06 5.62 18.94
CA TRP A 206 6.73 5.07 18.71
C TRP A 206 5.76 5.53 19.80
N GLN A 207 4.50 5.74 19.44
CA GLN A 207 3.42 6.04 20.38
C GLN A 207 2.11 5.43 19.90
N THR A 208 1.23 5.04 20.81
CA THR A 208 -0.13 4.63 20.43
C THR A 208 -1.00 5.87 20.19
N THR A 209 -1.86 5.85 19.18
CA THR A 209 -2.80 6.93 18.89
C THR A 209 -4.17 6.38 18.53
N THR A 210 -5.22 7.03 19.03
CA THR A 210 -6.61 6.67 18.71
C THR A 210 -6.98 7.10 17.28
N VAL A 211 -7.70 6.23 16.59
CA VAL A 211 -8.26 6.45 15.25
C VAL A 211 -9.75 6.11 15.25
N LYS A 212 -10.49 6.67 14.30
CA LYS A 212 -11.92 6.35 14.16
C LYS A 212 -12.07 4.87 13.80
N THR A 213 -12.93 4.16 14.51
CA THR A 213 -13.20 2.75 14.25
C THR A 213 -14.25 2.62 13.16
N TYR A 214 -14.03 1.69 12.23
CA TYR A 214 -15.04 1.33 11.24
C TYR A 214 -16.19 0.58 11.92
N VAL A 215 -17.41 0.97 11.57
CA VAL A 215 -18.65 0.33 12.03
C VAL A 215 -19.34 -0.21 10.79
N LYS A 216 -19.60 -1.53 10.78
CA LYS A 216 -20.28 -2.19 9.67
C LYS A 216 -21.67 -1.59 9.48
N ASP A 217 -21.96 -1.17 8.25
CA ASP A 217 -23.24 -0.62 7.84
C ASP A 217 -23.81 -1.49 6.70
N ALA A 218 -24.90 -2.19 7.00
CA ALA A 218 -25.52 -3.13 6.08
C ALA A 218 -26.11 -2.46 4.81
N GLN A 219 -26.21 -1.13 4.76
CA GLN A 219 -26.76 -0.39 3.62
C GLN A 219 -25.68 0.08 2.63
N THR A 220 -24.46 0.33 3.10
CA THR A 220 -23.34 0.82 2.29
C THR A 220 -22.30 -0.26 1.99
N ASP A 221 -22.21 -1.29 2.83
CA ASP A 221 -21.31 -2.43 2.67
C ASP A 221 -21.93 -3.49 1.75
N ILE A 222 -21.87 -3.25 0.42
CA ILE A 222 -22.42 -4.18 -0.57
C ILE A 222 -21.60 -5.49 -0.55
N SER A 223 -22.28 -6.59 -0.23
CA SER A 223 -21.71 -7.93 -0.14
C SER A 223 -21.25 -8.45 -1.51
N GLY A 224 -19.97 -8.28 -1.83
CA GLY A 224 -19.31 -9.08 -2.86
C GLY A 224 -19.21 -10.57 -2.46
N PRO A 225 -18.81 -11.49 -3.35
CA PRO A 225 -18.64 -12.90 -3.02
C PRO A 225 -17.67 -13.04 -1.84
N VAL A 226 -18.20 -13.45 -0.69
CA VAL A 226 -17.56 -13.42 0.63
C VAL A 226 -16.28 -14.27 0.64
N ALA A 227 -15.13 -13.66 0.94
CA ALA A 227 -14.07 -14.39 1.62
C ALA A 227 -14.27 -14.16 3.11
N GLY A 228 -14.36 -15.24 3.86
CA GLY A 228 -14.40 -15.16 5.32
C GLY A 228 -13.09 -14.57 5.84
N GLY A 229 -13.19 -13.75 6.87
CA GLY A 229 -12.04 -13.27 7.63
C GLY A 229 -11.59 -11.86 7.27
N SER A 230 -10.46 -11.49 7.86
CA SER A 230 -9.95 -10.12 7.89
C SER A 230 -8.77 -9.93 6.94
N PRO A 231 -8.55 -8.71 6.41
CA PRO A 231 -7.34 -8.45 5.64
C PRO A 231 -6.09 -8.76 6.48
N PRO A 232 -4.97 -9.20 5.88
CA PRO A 232 -3.70 -9.31 6.59
C PRO A 232 -3.34 -7.97 7.24
N PRO A 233 -2.67 -7.98 8.41
CA PRO A 233 -2.32 -6.75 9.09
C PRO A 233 -1.37 -5.92 8.23
N ALA A 234 -1.52 -4.61 8.34
CA ALA A 234 -0.79 -3.66 7.53
C ALA A 234 0.00 -2.65 8.35
N VAL A 235 1.05 -2.13 7.70
CA VAL A 235 1.72 -0.91 8.09
C VAL A 235 1.56 0.10 6.97
N LEU A 236 1.17 1.32 7.33
CA LEU A 236 1.02 2.45 6.42
C LEU A 236 2.24 3.37 6.53
N LEU A 237 2.96 3.61 5.42
CA LEU A 237 3.80 4.80 5.31
C LEU A 237 2.95 5.93 4.77
N ARG A 238 2.86 7.05 5.50
CA ARG A 238 1.98 8.18 5.19
C ARG A 238 2.80 9.43 4.90
N CYS A 239 2.71 9.95 3.70
CA CYS A 239 3.20 11.29 3.39
C CYS A 239 2.35 12.33 4.16
N ILE A 240 2.97 13.36 4.73
CA ILE A 240 2.24 14.38 5.50
C ILE A 240 2.02 15.69 4.74
N LYS A 241 2.71 15.90 3.61
CA LYS A 241 2.54 17.10 2.80
C LYS A 241 1.54 16.83 1.66
N PRO A 242 0.63 17.77 1.36
CA PRO A 242 -0.23 17.66 0.18
C PRO A 242 0.60 17.81 -1.10
N ALA A 243 0.17 17.15 -2.17
CA ALA A 243 0.69 17.38 -3.51
C ALA A 243 0.23 18.75 -4.03
N LYS A 244 1.11 19.41 -4.79
CA LYS A 244 0.81 20.72 -5.39
C LYS A 244 -0.16 20.55 -6.57
N PRO A 245 -1.31 21.23 -6.58
CA PRO A 245 -2.19 21.26 -7.75
C PRO A 245 -1.52 21.91 -8.97
N ALA A 246 -1.77 21.37 -10.16
CA ALA A 246 -1.38 21.99 -11.42
C ALA A 246 -2.09 23.35 -11.58
N PRO A 247 -1.44 24.37 -12.17
CA PRO A 247 -2.08 25.65 -12.46
C PRO A 247 -3.33 25.43 -13.34
N SER A 248 -4.49 25.94 -12.91
CA SER A 248 -5.71 25.87 -13.73
C SER A 248 -5.64 26.92 -14.86
N HIS A 249 -5.94 26.51 -16.10
CA HIS A 249 -6.06 27.43 -17.24
C HIS A 249 -7.33 28.30 -17.21
N VAL A 250 -8.18 28.14 -16.19
CA VAL A 250 -9.44 28.89 -16.07
C VAL A 250 -9.20 30.18 -15.29
N SER A 251 -8.69 31.18 -15.99
CA SER A 251 -8.75 32.58 -15.56
C SER A 251 -10.19 33.10 -15.72
N SER A 252 -11.14 32.60 -14.93
CA SER A 252 -12.43 33.28 -14.77
C SER A 252 -12.34 34.13 -13.51
N GLY A 253 -12.14 35.44 -13.72
CA GLY A 253 -12.09 36.42 -12.64
C GLY A 253 -13.24 36.26 -11.65
N LYS A 254 -12.91 36.50 -10.37
CA LYS A 254 -13.74 36.45 -9.15
C LYS A 254 -13.75 35.12 -8.38
N SER A 255 -12.63 34.80 -7.73
CA SER A 255 -12.51 34.68 -6.25
C SER A 255 -11.11 34.16 -5.89
N GLN A 256 -10.63 34.52 -4.71
CA GLN A 256 -9.36 34.13 -4.09
C GLN A 256 -9.40 32.70 -3.52
N ASP A 257 -10.22 31.81 -4.09
CA ASP A 257 -10.38 30.47 -3.53
C ASP A 257 -9.17 29.61 -3.91
N ALA A 258 -8.54 29.02 -2.90
CA ALA A 258 -7.45 28.08 -3.10
C ALA A 258 -7.93 26.92 -4.00
N ALA A 259 -7.07 26.48 -4.93
CA ALA A 259 -7.39 25.35 -5.79
C ALA A 259 -7.81 24.12 -4.94
N PRO A 260 -8.81 23.33 -5.37
CA PRO A 260 -9.17 22.10 -4.69
C PRO A 260 -7.94 21.18 -4.50
N PRO A 261 -7.92 20.32 -3.46
CA PRO A 261 -6.81 19.40 -3.25
C PRO A 261 -6.64 18.43 -4.43
N CYS A 262 -5.43 17.88 -4.59
CA CYS A 262 -5.24 16.75 -5.49
C CYS A 262 -6.08 15.55 -5.02
N LEU A 263 -6.51 14.70 -5.94
CA LEU A 263 -7.34 13.53 -5.60
C LEU A 263 -6.72 12.65 -4.50
N VAL A 264 -5.40 12.45 -4.55
CA VAL A 264 -4.63 11.68 -3.55
C VAL A 264 -4.58 12.33 -2.16
N ASP A 265 -5.02 13.59 -2.02
CA ASP A 265 -4.96 14.36 -0.78
C ASP A 265 -6.32 14.61 -0.15
N LEU A 266 -7.41 14.02 -0.68
CA LEU A 266 -8.76 14.16 -0.10
C LEU A 266 -8.83 13.85 1.39
N PHE A 267 -7.98 12.93 1.85
CA PHE A 267 -7.90 12.50 3.25
C PHE A 267 -6.52 12.74 3.86
N ARG A 268 -5.71 13.65 3.31
CA ARG A 268 -4.31 13.85 3.76
C ARG A 268 -4.19 14.17 5.25
N ASP A 269 -5.16 14.93 5.77
CA ASP A 269 -5.21 15.33 7.18
C ASP A 269 -5.66 14.20 8.12
N GLU A 270 -6.28 13.14 7.57
CA GLU A 270 -6.66 11.94 8.32
C GLU A 270 -5.42 11.06 8.58
N LYS A 271 -5.39 10.43 9.76
CA LYS A 271 -4.21 9.70 10.27
C LYS A 271 -3.90 8.48 9.43
N LEU A 272 -4.94 7.79 8.95
CA LEU A 272 -4.82 6.64 8.08
C LEU A 272 -5.31 6.97 6.67
N LEU A 273 -5.16 8.21 6.20
CA LEU A 273 -5.50 8.60 4.83
C LEU A 273 -6.91 8.17 4.37
N GLY A 274 -7.86 8.21 5.29
CA GLY A 274 -9.27 7.89 5.04
C GLY A 274 -9.63 6.43 5.26
N TRP A 275 -8.67 5.55 5.55
CA TRP A 275 -8.94 4.15 5.88
C TRP A 275 -9.68 4.02 7.22
N GLU A 276 -9.41 4.94 8.16
CA GLU A 276 -10.16 5.00 9.41
C GLU A 276 -11.66 5.26 9.15
N ALA A 277 -12.52 4.67 9.99
CA ALA A 277 -13.98 4.68 9.87
C ALA A 277 -14.61 4.05 8.60
N ARG A 278 -13.85 3.82 7.52
CA ARG A 278 -14.39 3.44 6.20
C ARG A 278 -14.05 2.02 5.76
N TYR A 279 -13.15 1.36 6.46
CA TYR A 279 -12.70 0.02 6.11
C TYR A 279 -12.32 -0.79 7.36
N PRO A 280 -12.37 -2.13 7.33
CA PRO A 280 -11.89 -2.98 8.42
C PRO A 280 -10.56 -2.53 9.04
N SER A 281 -10.39 -2.71 10.35
CA SER A 281 -9.21 -2.21 11.09
C SER A 281 -7.95 -3.08 10.92
N PHE A 282 -7.46 -3.21 9.69
CA PHE A 282 -6.27 -4.02 9.36
C PHE A 282 -4.94 -3.28 9.50
N ILE A 283 -4.93 -1.94 9.41
CA ILE A 283 -3.71 -1.15 9.62
C ILE A 283 -3.41 -1.09 11.11
N LYS A 284 -2.25 -1.63 11.52
CA LYS A 284 -1.82 -1.71 12.94
C LYS A 284 -0.74 -0.70 13.29
N ALA A 285 -0.01 -0.19 12.30
CA ALA A 285 0.93 0.91 12.51
C ALA A 285 0.95 1.90 11.32
N VAL A 286 1.33 3.14 11.62
CA VAL A 286 1.52 4.20 10.64
C VAL A 286 2.80 4.98 10.93
N ILE A 287 3.60 5.19 9.90
CA ILE A 287 4.85 5.97 9.94
C ILE A 287 4.67 7.19 9.05
N ASP A 288 4.75 8.39 9.64
CA ASP A 288 4.67 9.63 8.88
C ASP A 288 6.01 9.91 8.17
N VAL A 289 5.93 10.35 6.92
CA VAL A 289 7.06 10.69 6.05
C VAL A 289 6.96 12.16 5.66
N ASP A 290 8.06 12.91 5.76
CA ASP A 290 8.12 14.34 5.45
C ASP A 290 8.14 14.67 3.93
N ALA A 291 7.27 14.01 3.19
CA ALA A 291 7.14 14.07 1.74
C ALA A 291 5.67 14.35 1.35
N ASN A 292 5.45 14.65 0.08
CA ASN A 292 4.14 14.51 -0.57
C ASN A 292 4.10 13.20 -1.37
N HIS A 293 2.95 12.87 -1.92
CA HIS A 293 2.75 11.61 -2.65
C HIS A 293 3.78 11.39 -3.79
N TYR A 294 4.13 12.45 -4.54
CA TYR A 294 4.89 12.34 -5.80
C TYR A 294 6.39 12.58 -5.67
N ASN A 295 6.89 13.03 -4.51
CA ASN A 295 8.33 13.22 -4.29
C ASN A 295 8.93 12.20 -3.31
N LEU A 296 8.15 11.19 -2.89
CA LEU A 296 8.57 10.16 -1.95
C LEU A 296 9.83 9.39 -2.40
N PHE A 297 9.93 9.14 -3.71
CA PHE A 297 11.04 8.41 -4.33
C PHE A 297 11.88 9.29 -5.27
N ASP A 298 11.96 10.60 -4.98
CA ASP A 298 12.80 11.50 -5.76
C ASP A 298 14.29 11.09 -5.64
N ARG A 299 14.81 10.46 -6.70
CA ARG A 299 16.19 9.97 -6.77
C ARG A 299 17.24 11.08 -6.59
N ASN A 300 16.88 12.34 -6.82
CA ASN A 300 17.79 13.47 -6.64
C ASN A 300 17.87 13.92 -5.17
N ASN A 301 16.91 13.49 -4.34
CA ASN A 301 16.91 13.72 -2.90
C ASN A 301 17.40 12.46 -2.17
N THR A 302 18.71 12.20 -2.22
CA THR A 302 19.32 10.99 -1.65
C THR A 302 19.07 10.86 -0.15
N VAL A 303 19.14 11.96 0.61
CA VAL A 303 18.84 11.99 2.05
C VAL A 303 17.37 11.60 2.32
N GLY A 304 16.45 12.10 1.48
CA GLY A 304 15.05 11.71 1.54
C GLY A 304 14.85 10.22 1.27
N VAL A 305 15.49 9.68 0.24
CA VAL A 305 15.42 8.26 -0.10
C VAL A 305 16.01 7.37 0.99
N GLU A 306 17.14 7.76 1.60
CA GLU A 306 17.72 7.07 2.76
C GLU A 306 16.76 7.07 3.96
N THR A 307 16.12 8.22 4.22
CA THR A 307 15.13 8.36 5.29
C THR A 307 13.92 7.46 5.04
N VAL A 308 13.36 7.47 3.83
CA VAL A 308 12.23 6.61 3.44
C VAL A 308 12.61 5.13 3.52
N THR A 309 13.81 4.77 3.09
CA THR A 309 14.32 3.40 3.21
C THR A 309 14.34 2.95 4.67
N ALA A 310 14.90 3.77 5.58
CA ALA A 310 14.94 3.45 7.00
C ALA A 310 13.52 3.33 7.61
N GLN A 311 12.57 4.15 7.16
CA GLN A 311 11.18 4.08 7.60
C GLN A 311 10.46 2.82 7.06
N LEU A 312 10.74 2.40 5.82
CA LEU A 312 10.24 1.14 5.26
C LEU A 312 10.77 -0.06 6.06
N VAL A 313 12.06 -0.07 6.42
CA VAL A 313 12.64 -1.11 7.28
C VAL A 313 11.92 -1.18 8.63
N GLN A 314 11.67 -0.05 9.29
CA GLN A 314 10.91 -0.01 10.54
C GLN A 314 9.48 -0.53 10.38
N GLY A 315 8.83 -0.24 9.25
CA GLY A 315 7.50 -0.78 8.95
C GLY A 315 7.52 -2.30 8.75
N LEU A 316 8.56 -2.82 8.10
CA LEU A 316 8.76 -4.26 7.91
C LEU A 316 9.05 -4.98 9.23
N GLU A 317 9.81 -4.37 10.14
CA GLU A 317 10.03 -4.90 11.50
C GLU A 317 8.71 -5.07 12.27
N VAL A 318 7.77 -4.12 12.14
CA VAL A 318 6.43 -4.25 12.73
C VAL A 318 5.65 -5.41 12.10
N LEU A 319 5.69 -5.56 10.77
CA LEU A 319 5.01 -6.67 10.09
C LEU A 319 5.59 -8.03 10.50
N ASP A 320 6.91 -8.12 10.65
CA ASP A 320 7.59 -9.33 11.11
C ASP A 320 7.18 -9.67 12.56
N ALA A 321 7.14 -8.68 13.46
CA ALA A 321 6.66 -8.87 14.81
C ALA A 321 5.20 -9.35 14.86
N LEU A 322 4.31 -8.76 14.04
CA LEU A 322 2.91 -9.17 13.93
C LEU A 322 2.74 -10.58 13.33
N HIS A 323 3.64 -11.01 12.45
CA HIS A 323 3.65 -12.36 11.91
C HIS A 323 4.07 -13.39 12.96
N GLU A 324 5.15 -13.12 13.69
CA GLU A 324 5.63 -14.02 14.74
C GLU A 324 4.63 -14.20 15.89
N GLU A 325 3.93 -13.14 16.29
CA GLU A 325 2.87 -13.25 17.30
C GLU A 325 1.70 -14.12 16.85
N ARG A 326 1.27 -14.01 15.59
CA ARG A 326 0.22 -14.90 15.04
C ARG A 326 0.66 -16.36 14.97
N LYS A 327 1.94 -16.63 14.64
CA LYS A 327 2.49 -18.00 14.65
C LYS A 327 2.41 -18.63 16.05
N LYS A 328 2.68 -17.85 17.10
CA LYS A 328 2.54 -18.31 18.50
C LYS A 328 1.09 -18.66 18.85
N CYS A 329 0.13 -17.86 18.39
CA CYS A 329 -1.30 -18.12 18.64
C CYS A 329 -1.79 -19.40 17.93
N VAL A 330 -1.32 -19.67 16.71
CA VAL A 330 -1.74 -20.85 15.92
C VAL A 330 -1.04 -22.13 16.38
N GLY A 331 0.24 -22.05 16.79
CA GLY A 331 1.01 -23.21 17.24
C GLY A 331 0.77 -23.65 18.69
N GLY A 332 -0.14 -22.99 19.41
CA GLY A 332 -0.52 -23.30 20.80
C GLY A 332 -1.79 -24.16 20.96
N LEU A 333 -2.33 -24.66 19.85
CA LEU A 333 -3.45 -25.62 19.78
C LEU A 333 -2.92 -27.02 19.39
#